data_AF-A0A379AHE5-F1
#
_entry.id   AF-A0A379AHE5-F1
#
_cell.length_a   1.000
_cell.length_b   1.000
_cell.length_c   1.000
_cell.angle_alpha   90.00
_cell.angle_beta   90.00
_cell.angle_gamma   90.00
#
_symmetry.space_group_name_H-M   'P 1'
#
loop_
_entity.id
_entity.type
_entity.pdbx_description
1 polymer ?
#
loop_
_entity_poly.entity_id
_entity_poly.type
_entity_poly.pdbx_seq_one_letter_code
_entity_poly.pdbx_strand_id
1 'polypeptide(L)'
;MEESAIQLPLIQRSHGLNVATVPESSMVHEFGFVLAVKASVPADTLKTHFPAQMKVAPVSKIRDLVQLQLPGLALRAMPGAPPQIPWHAGYSYFELDKNSELWKEMERSGAFALHLAGEFPGLNMEFWAIRSQSES
;
A
#
# COMPACT_ATOMS: atom_id res chain seq x y z
N MET A 1 2.32 -24.27 -8.95
CA MET A 1 2.63 -23.48 -7.74
C MET A 1 1.83 -22.20 -7.90
N GLU A 2 0.72 -22.08 -7.18
CA GLU A 2 -0.12 -20.88 -7.26
C GLU A 2 0.57 -19.79 -6.44
N GLU A 3 0.95 -18.69 -7.08
CA GLU A 3 1.58 -17.55 -6.39
C GLU A 3 0.56 -16.93 -5.44
N SER A 4 0.72 -17.17 -4.14
CA SER A 4 -0.14 -16.64 -3.09
C SER A 4 0.15 -15.16 -2.79
N ALA A 5 1.20 -14.60 -3.36
CA ALA A 5 1.51 -13.17 -3.36
C ALA A 5 2.13 -12.73 -4.69
N ILE A 6 1.75 -11.54 -5.15
CA ILE A 6 2.21 -10.92 -6.39
C ILE A 6 2.75 -9.53 -6.05
N GLN A 7 3.99 -9.24 -6.43
CA GLN A 7 4.55 -7.90 -6.29
C GLN A 7 3.97 -6.98 -7.37
N LEU A 8 3.41 -5.86 -6.96
CA LEU A 8 2.91 -4.81 -7.82
C LEU A 8 3.99 -3.73 -7.98
N PRO A 9 4.59 -3.56 -9.17
CA PRO A 9 5.65 -2.60 -9.38
C PRO A 9 5.19 -1.17 -9.06
N LEU A 10 5.95 -0.48 -8.21
CA LEU A 10 5.76 0.94 -7.93
C LEU A 10 6.46 1.78 -8.99
N ILE A 11 5.68 2.38 -9.88
CA ILE A 11 6.20 3.26 -10.93
C ILE A 11 6.08 4.71 -10.45
N GLN A 12 7.22 5.36 -10.26
CA GLN A 12 7.24 6.78 -9.91
C GLN A 12 6.67 7.62 -11.05
N ARG A 13 5.65 8.42 -10.75
CA ARG A 13 5.01 9.34 -11.71
C ARG A 13 5.46 10.77 -11.50
N SER A 14 5.66 11.18 -10.25
CA SER A 14 6.20 12.48 -9.88
C SER A 14 6.86 12.41 -8.49
N HIS A 15 7.40 13.53 -8.01
CA HIS A 15 7.98 13.60 -6.68
C HIS A 15 6.96 13.19 -5.60
N GLY A 16 7.31 12.20 -4.78
CA GLY A 16 6.42 11.66 -3.73
C GLY A 16 5.26 10.79 -4.23
N LEU A 17 5.01 10.66 -5.55
CA LEU A 17 3.89 9.91 -6.11
C LEU A 17 4.34 8.68 -6.90
N ASN A 18 3.90 7.51 -6.44
CA ASN A 18 4.07 6.24 -7.12
C ASN A 18 2.70 5.67 -7.53
N VAL A 19 2.67 4.94 -8.64
CA VAL A 19 1.47 4.24 -9.12
C VAL A 19 1.75 2.75 -9.24
N ALA A 20 0.84 1.93 -8.75
CA ALA A 20 0.83 0.49 -8.90
C ALA A 20 -0.41 0.05 -9.66
N THR A 21 -0.23 -0.54 -10.85
CA THR A 21 -1.35 -1.08 -11.63
C THR A 21 -1.68 -2.48 -11.14
N VAL A 22 -2.96 -2.76 -10.94
CA VAL A 22 -3.45 -4.11 -10.64
C VAL A 22 -3.66 -4.85 -11.95
N PRO A 23 -3.06 -6.04 -12.16
CA PRO A 23 -3.17 -6.78 -13.42
C PRO A 23 -4.61 -7.14 -13.78
N GLU A 24 -5.40 -7.57 -12.80
CA GLU A 24 -6.79 -7.98 -12.96
C GLU A 24 -7.68 -7.31 -11.92
N SER A 25 -8.83 -6.76 -12.33
CA SER A 25 -9.74 -6.06 -11.42
C SER A 25 -10.32 -6.95 -10.31
N SER A 26 -10.49 -8.25 -10.58
CA SER A 26 -10.89 -9.26 -9.60
C SER A 26 -9.96 -9.31 -8.39
N MET A 27 -8.67 -8.99 -8.56
CA MET A 27 -7.70 -9.01 -7.47
C MET A 27 -8.03 -8.01 -6.36
N VAL A 28 -8.70 -6.90 -6.68
CA VAL A 28 -9.14 -5.91 -5.68
C VAL A 28 -10.10 -6.55 -4.65
N HIS A 29 -10.87 -7.55 -5.08
CA HIS A 29 -11.76 -8.31 -4.21
C HIS A 29 -11.05 -9.51 -3.57
N GLU A 30 -10.31 -10.28 -4.37
CA GLU A 30 -9.72 -11.57 -3.95
C GLU A 30 -8.44 -11.45 -3.10
N PHE A 31 -7.70 -10.33 -3.18
CA PHE A 31 -6.38 -10.18 -2.58
C PHE A 31 -6.37 -9.09 -1.51
N GLY A 32 -5.72 -9.34 -0.37
CA GLY A 32 -5.25 -8.30 0.54
C GLY A 32 -4.09 -7.53 -0.09
N PHE A 33 -3.86 -6.29 0.35
CA PHE A 33 -2.78 -5.47 -0.18
C PHE A 33 -1.90 -5.01 0.97
N VAL A 34 -0.59 -5.22 0.81
CA VAL A 34 0.41 -4.94 1.83
C VAL A 34 1.51 -4.07 1.24
N LEU A 35 1.87 -3.02 1.98
CA LEU A 35 3.00 -2.17 1.69
C LEU A 35 4.14 -2.52 2.66
N ALA A 36 5.24 -3.03 2.12
CA ALA A 36 6.48 -3.22 2.86
C ALA A 36 7.35 -1.97 2.72
N VAL A 37 7.77 -1.40 3.84
CA VAL A 37 8.47 -0.11 3.87
C VAL A 37 9.75 -0.24 4.69
N LYS A 38 10.84 0.24 4.14
CA LYS A 38 12.12 0.41 4.85
C LYS A 38 12.58 1.84 4.70
N ALA A 39 13.15 2.39 5.78
CA ALA A 39 13.75 3.71 5.79
C ALA A 39 14.88 3.74 6.83
N SER A 40 15.77 4.72 6.73
CA SER A 40 16.86 4.98 7.67
C SER A 40 16.37 5.71 8.94
N VAL A 41 15.27 5.21 9.52
CA VAL A 41 14.69 5.70 10.79
C VAL A 41 14.33 4.49 11.67
N PRO A 42 14.16 4.66 13.00
CA PRO A 42 13.72 3.57 13.86
C PRO A 42 12.37 2.99 13.43
N ALA A 43 12.20 1.67 13.57
CA ALA A 43 10.98 0.98 13.14
C ALA A 43 9.71 1.50 13.83
N ASP A 44 9.78 1.85 15.11
CA ASP A 44 8.64 2.40 15.85
C ASP A 44 8.24 3.80 15.36
N THR A 45 9.24 4.62 15.02
CA THR A 45 9.01 5.93 14.36
C THR A 45 8.34 5.71 13.00
N LEU A 46 8.83 4.76 12.20
CA LEU A 46 8.23 4.46 10.90
C LEU A 46 6.77 3.99 11.06
N LYS A 47 6.51 3.04 11.94
CA LYS A 47 5.16 2.52 12.22
C LYS A 47 4.18 3.59 12.69
N THR A 48 4.66 4.59 13.43
CA THR A 48 3.82 5.66 13.98
C THR A 48 3.57 6.78 12.98
N HIS A 49 4.60 7.23 12.25
CA HIS A 49 4.53 8.43 11.41
C HIS A 49 4.20 8.14 9.95
N PHE A 50 4.62 6.98 9.42
CA PHE A 50 4.44 6.66 8.01
C PHE A 50 2.95 6.58 7.60
N PRO A 51 2.06 5.90 8.36
CA PRO A 51 0.64 5.84 7.99
C PRO A 51 -0.05 7.20 7.89
N ALA A 52 0.40 8.19 8.68
CA ALA A 52 -0.17 9.54 8.66
C ALA A 52 0.29 10.38 7.47
N GLN A 53 1.48 10.08 6.90
CA GLN A 53 2.07 10.83 5.79
C GLN A 53 1.86 10.15 4.43
N MET A 54 1.60 8.85 4.42
CA MET A 54 1.31 8.08 3.22
C MET A 54 -0.19 8.10 2.93
N LYS A 55 -0.55 8.55 1.73
CA LYS A 55 -1.91 8.46 1.19
C LYS A 55 -1.95 7.41 0.10
N VAL A 56 -2.79 6.40 0.29
CA VAL A 56 -3.08 5.40 -0.76
C VAL A 56 -4.51 5.57 -1.22
N ALA A 57 -4.76 5.61 -2.53
CA ALA A 57 -6.09 5.82 -3.09
C ALA A 57 -6.16 5.35 -4.56
N PRO A 58 -7.37 5.32 -5.17
CA PRO A 58 -7.49 5.23 -6.62
C PRO A 58 -6.72 6.35 -7.30
N VAL A 59 -6.07 6.06 -8.42
CA VAL A 59 -5.32 7.07 -9.19
C VAL A 59 -6.20 8.25 -9.63
N SER A 60 -7.50 8.01 -9.83
CA SER A 60 -8.49 9.03 -10.16
C SER A 60 -8.79 10.01 -9.01
N LYS A 61 -8.53 9.62 -7.75
CA LYS A 61 -8.90 10.38 -6.54
C LYS A 61 -7.72 11.01 -5.81
N ILE A 62 -6.51 10.50 -6.00
CA ILE A 62 -5.35 10.93 -5.21
C ILE A 62 -5.12 12.44 -5.22
N ARG A 63 -5.33 13.10 -6.37
CA ARG A 63 -5.16 14.55 -6.51
C ARG A 63 -6.11 15.32 -5.59
N ASP A 64 -7.39 14.97 -5.61
CA ASP A 64 -8.42 15.61 -4.80
C ASP A 64 -8.14 15.37 -3.31
N LEU A 65 -7.74 14.14 -2.94
CA LEU A 65 -7.41 13.82 -1.55
C LEU A 65 -6.19 14.60 -1.03
N VAL A 66 -5.18 14.83 -1.87
CA VAL A 66 -4.03 15.66 -1.52
C VAL A 66 -4.44 17.12 -1.38
N GLN A 67 -5.15 17.67 -2.36
CA GLN A 67 -5.55 19.08 -2.40
C GLN A 67 -6.53 19.46 -1.27
N LEU A 68 -7.48 18.58 -0.97
CA LEU A 68 -8.50 18.80 0.05
C LEU A 68 -8.08 18.27 1.43
N GLN A 69 -6.84 17.78 1.56
CA GLN A 69 -6.31 17.17 2.79
C GLN A 69 -7.19 16.04 3.34
N LEU A 70 -7.92 15.33 2.48
CA LEU A 70 -8.77 14.22 2.85
C LEU A 70 -7.93 12.96 3.15
N PRO A 71 -8.44 12.05 4.00
CA PRO A 71 -7.80 10.76 4.25
C PRO A 71 -7.89 9.85 3.01
N GLY A 72 -6.87 9.02 2.84
CA GLY A 72 -6.88 7.92 1.87
C GLY A 72 -7.36 6.60 2.49
N LEU A 73 -7.06 5.50 1.81
CA LEU A 73 -7.19 4.16 2.36
C LEU A 73 -6.29 4.05 3.60
N ALA A 74 -6.87 3.57 4.71
CA ALA A 74 -6.14 3.46 5.96
C ALA A 74 -5.04 2.39 5.86
N LEU A 75 -3.87 2.69 6.41
CA LEU A 75 -2.75 1.76 6.52
C LEU A 75 -2.65 1.27 7.97
N ARG A 76 -2.74 -0.05 8.16
CA ARG A 76 -2.65 -0.69 9.48
C ARG A 76 -1.30 -1.37 9.62
N ALA A 77 -0.52 -0.97 10.62
CA ALA A 77 0.78 -1.59 10.90
C ALA A 77 0.60 -3.06 11.32
N MET A 78 1.37 -3.94 10.71
CA MET A 78 1.39 -5.37 11.00
C MET A 78 2.50 -5.70 12.01
N PRO A 79 2.35 -6.74 12.85
CA PRO A 79 3.39 -7.16 13.79
C PRO A 79 4.64 -7.73 13.10
N GLY A 80 4.50 -8.26 11.88
CA GLY A 80 5.58 -8.83 11.09
C GLY A 80 5.17 -9.04 9.63
N ALA A 81 6.07 -9.65 8.85
CA ALA A 81 5.82 -9.98 7.44
C ALA A 81 4.72 -11.05 7.29
N PRO A 82 3.81 -10.92 6.32
CA PRO A 82 2.91 -12.01 5.95
C PRO A 82 3.69 -13.26 5.49
N PRO A 83 3.23 -14.48 5.79
CA PRO A 83 3.91 -15.72 5.39
C PRO A 83 4.12 -15.88 3.88
N GLN A 84 3.30 -15.22 3.07
CA GLN A 84 3.30 -15.30 1.61
C GLN A 84 4.35 -14.37 0.96
N ILE A 85 4.88 -13.38 1.68
CA ILE A 85 5.87 -12.42 1.16
C ILE A 85 7.24 -12.77 1.74
N PRO A 86 8.34 -12.69 0.95
CA PRO A 86 9.69 -12.85 1.48
C PRO A 86 9.96 -11.90 2.66
N TRP A 87 10.56 -12.44 3.72
CA TRP A 87 10.98 -11.60 4.83
C TRP A 87 12.20 -10.76 4.43
N HIS A 88 12.09 -9.44 4.63
CA HIS A 88 13.18 -8.51 4.39
C HIS A 88 13.60 -7.81 5.69
N ALA A 89 14.86 -7.97 6.07
CA ALA A 89 15.41 -7.35 7.28
C ALA A 89 15.27 -5.81 7.25
N GLY A 90 14.67 -5.25 8.30
CA GLY A 90 14.47 -3.81 8.47
C GLY A 90 13.23 -3.25 7.77
N TYR A 91 12.36 -4.09 7.22
CA TYR A 91 11.07 -3.66 6.68
C TYR A 91 9.98 -3.67 7.78
N SER A 92 9.12 -2.67 7.73
CA SER A 92 7.83 -2.64 8.42
C SER A 92 6.72 -2.87 7.41
N TYR A 93 5.68 -3.60 7.81
CA TYR A 93 4.61 -4.03 6.91
C TYR A 93 3.31 -3.36 7.30
N PHE A 94 2.57 -2.87 6.31
CA PHE A 94 1.31 -2.17 6.51
C PHE A 94 0.24 -2.77 5.59
N GLU A 95 -0.87 -3.21 6.15
CA GLU A 95 -2.02 -3.70 5.40
C GLU A 95 -2.96 -2.54 5.04
N LEU A 96 -3.50 -2.55 3.83
CA LEU A 96 -4.53 -1.60 3.40
C LEU A 96 -5.90 -2.04 3.90
N ASP A 97 -6.63 -1.10 4.50
CA ASP A 97 -8.01 -1.31 4.92
C ASP A 97 -8.98 -1.28 3.73
N LYS A 98 -9.70 -2.39 3.54
CA LYS A 98 -10.72 -2.53 2.50
C LYS A 98 -12.10 -1.99 2.90
N ASN A 99 -12.31 -1.68 4.18
CA ASN A 99 -13.63 -1.33 4.73
C ASN A 99 -13.98 0.15 4.54
N SER A 100 -13.70 0.73 3.37
CA SER A 100 -13.97 2.14 3.07
C SER A 100 -14.75 2.32 1.77
N GLU A 101 -15.50 3.42 1.65
CA GLU A 101 -16.16 3.77 0.39
C GLU A 101 -15.15 4.01 -0.74
N LEU A 102 -13.97 4.53 -0.40
CA LEU A 102 -12.86 4.72 -1.31
C LEU A 102 -12.36 3.40 -1.91
N TRP A 103 -12.53 2.27 -1.20
CA TRP A 103 -12.21 0.95 -1.73
C TRP A 103 -13.14 0.54 -2.88
N LYS A 104 -14.43 0.88 -2.82
CA LYS A 104 -15.38 0.58 -3.91
C LYS A 104 -14.97 1.27 -5.22
N GLU A 105 -14.30 2.41 -5.12
CA GLU A 105 -13.76 3.11 -6.29
C GLU A 105 -12.51 2.44 -6.88
N MET A 106 -11.73 1.72 -6.06
CA MET A 106 -10.58 0.95 -6.54
C MET A 106 -10.99 -0.12 -7.55
N GLU A 107 -12.13 -0.75 -7.33
CA GLU A 107 -12.71 -1.81 -8.18
C GLU A 107 -12.88 -1.33 -9.64
N ARG A 108 -13.12 -0.03 -9.82
CA ARG A 108 -13.28 0.61 -11.13
C ARG A 108 -11.99 1.21 -11.69
N SER A 109 -11.06 1.61 -10.83
CA SER A 109 -9.86 2.35 -11.23
C SER A 109 -8.72 1.45 -11.72
N GLY A 110 -8.61 0.22 -11.19
CA GLY A 110 -7.57 -0.75 -11.57
C GLY A 110 -6.13 -0.37 -11.24
N ALA A 111 -5.90 0.77 -10.56
CA ALA A 111 -4.56 1.23 -10.19
C ALA A 111 -4.58 2.03 -8.88
N PHE A 112 -3.60 1.74 -8.02
CA PHE A 112 -3.35 2.47 -6.79
C PHE A 112 -2.39 3.62 -7.06
N ALA A 113 -2.68 4.77 -6.45
CA ALA A 113 -1.74 5.86 -6.31
C ALA A 113 -1.31 5.96 -4.84
N LEU A 114 0.00 6.05 -4.64
CA LEU A 114 0.66 6.15 -3.34
C LEU A 114 1.40 7.49 -3.31
N HIS A 115 0.86 8.42 -2.53
CA HIS A 115 1.43 9.75 -2.35
C HIS A 115 1.99 9.90 -0.94
N LEU A 116 3.29 10.14 -0.84
CA LEU A 116 3.97 10.46 0.40
C LEU A 116 4.11 11.97 0.55
N ALA A 117 3.51 12.54 1.60
CA ALA A 117 3.55 13.98 1.86
C ALA A 117 4.82 14.47 2.59
N GLY A 118 5.64 13.55 3.12
CA GLY A 118 6.90 13.85 3.81
C GLY A 118 8.10 13.17 3.16
N GLU A 119 9.23 13.21 3.85
CA GLU A 119 10.44 12.53 3.43
C GLU A 119 10.88 11.52 4.49
N PHE A 120 11.22 10.32 4.03
CA PHE A 120 11.84 9.29 4.85
C PHE A 120 13.23 9.01 4.25
N PRO A 121 14.34 9.29 4.96
CA PRO A 121 15.67 9.05 4.43
C PRO A 121 15.86 7.57 4.07
N GLY A 122 16.45 7.30 2.90
CA GLY A 122 16.68 5.92 2.44
C GLY A 122 15.39 5.10 2.22
N LEU A 123 14.26 5.78 1.92
CA LEU A 123 12.98 5.12 1.70
C LEU A 123 13.07 4.09 0.56
N ASN A 124 12.65 2.88 0.88
CA ASN A 124 12.40 1.80 -0.06
C ASN A 124 11.00 1.25 0.23
N MET A 125 10.21 1.04 -0.82
CA MET A 125 8.85 0.54 -0.71
C MET A 125 8.63 -0.59 -1.71
N GLU A 126 7.88 -1.59 -1.27
CA GLU A 126 7.38 -2.65 -2.11
C GLU A 126 5.88 -2.82 -1.85
N PHE A 127 5.12 -2.98 -2.92
CA PHE A 127 3.68 -3.14 -2.84
C PHE A 127 3.31 -4.54 -3.31
N TRP A 128 2.50 -5.23 -2.52
CA TRP A 128 2.20 -6.64 -2.70
C TRP A 128 0.69 -6.86 -2.63
N ALA A 129 0.18 -7.66 -3.56
CA ALA A 129 -1.15 -8.25 -3.48
C ALA A 129 -1.00 -9.68 -2.95
N ILE A 130 -1.67 -10.03 -1.86
CA ILE A 130 -1.62 -11.35 -1.22
C ILE A 130 -3.00 -11.98 -1.32
N ARG A 131 -3.11 -13.18 -1.88
CA ARG A 131 -4.39 -13.88 -1.98
C ARG A 131 -4.92 -14.12 -0.57
N SER A 132 -6.12 -13.61 -0.28
CA SER A 132 -6.76 -13.83 1.01
C SER A 132 -7.01 -15.33 1.14
N GLN A 133 -6.33 -16.00 2.07
CA GLN A 133 -6.79 -17.31 2.51
C GLN A 133 -8.00 -17.01 3.38
N SER A 134 -9.20 -17.04 2.80
CA SER A 134 -10.42 -16.98 3.59
C SER A 134 -10.34 -18.12 4.61
N GLU A 135 -10.20 -17.76 5.88
CA GLU A 135 -10.52 -18.68 6.97
C GLU A 135 -11.94 -19.18 6.73
N SER A 136 -12.06 -20.50 6.68
CA SER A 136 -13.29 -21.24 6.39
C SER A 136 -14.30 -21.12 7.52
#